data_AF-A0A7V8NLC0-F1
#
_entry.id   AF-A0A7V8NLC0-F1
#
_cell.length_a   1.000
_cell.length_b   1.000
_cell.length_c   1.000
_cell.angle_alpha   90.00
_cell.angle_beta   90.00
_cell.angle_gamma   90.00
#
_symmetry.space_group_name_H-M   'P 1'
#
loop_
_entity.id
_entity.type
_entity.pdbx_description
1 polymer ?
#
loop_
_entity_poly.entity_id
_entity_poly.type
_entity_poly.pdbx_seq_one_letter_code
_entity_poly.pdbx_strand_id
1 'polypeptide(L)'
;RLALSDPGPEDDHRSYVGYLAQDMTGGELRTMLFILTGAVGLVLLIACANVASLLLVRSTARAREIAVREAIGAGRPRLARQLLTENLVLAAIGGALGLLLAAWCLRTLILIGPHSIPRLTDATLDLPALLFATVISILVGLLAGLAPVLDAGRVDLITALKEGSPTAGTGKRGQGFRNVLVIAEVAITLVLAFASGLLIRSLITAQNVNPGFDPHHLLTIELQLPGPRYKSNDSVRHYYAQLSQSLRSEPGVEDVGLVTAPPGGGDRGDFWYSILEKPTPPRDDVPLALFNFADANYFRVARIRVIAGRVFKDADRAGTTPVTVINEDLARRAFAEPQLALGKHLKVGGPYVDGPELEIVGVVANTSQESLDATKAPMFYYAFSQNPNPFMVVMARTQGDPAQWMNAARRRVSELDRNIPILSLQTAEDWLGATLDGRRFSTLLLGLFGALAIVLASVGIYGVLNYWVSARQR
;
A
#
# COMPACT_ATOMS: atom_id res chain seq x y z
N ARG A 1 5.04 39.35 10.77
CA ARG A 1 5.35 40.78 11.00
C ARG A 1 6.60 40.98 11.88
N LEU A 2 6.84 40.16 12.91
CA LEU A 2 8.15 40.13 13.63
C LEU A 2 9.27 39.44 12.84
N ALA A 3 8.96 38.53 11.90
CA ALA A 3 9.95 37.93 10.99
C ALA A 3 10.37 38.85 9.81
N LEU A 4 9.80 40.06 9.70
CA LEU A 4 10.14 41.03 8.64
C LEU A 4 11.08 42.13 9.14
N SER A 5 11.34 42.22 10.45
CA SER A 5 12.07 43.33 11.06
C SER A 5 13.50 42.97 11.47
N ASP A 6 13.93 41.72 11.31
CA ASP A 6 15.30 41.29 11.59
C ASP A 6 15.66 40.06 10.74
N PRO A 7 16.19 40.23 9.52
CA PRO A 7 16.75 39.13 8.76
C PRO A 7 18.15 38.86 9.32
N GLY A 8 18.22 37.98 10.33
CA GLY A 8 19.48 37.42 10.80
C GLY A 8 20.26 36.74 9.65
N PRO A 9 21.54 36.38 9.86
CA PRO A 9 22.47 35.97 8.81
C PRO A 9 22.18 34.57 8.18
N GLU A 10 20.95 34.06 8.30
CA GLU A 10 20.53 32.73 7.85
C GLU A 10 19.93 32.71 6.43
N ASP A 11 20.13 33.76 5.63
CA ASP A 11 19.46 33.96 4.33
C ASP A 11 20.00 33.07 3.18
N ASP A 12 20.81 32.04 3.48
CA ASP A 12 21.29 31.06 2.49
C ASP A 12 20.68 29.65 2.66
N HIS A 13 19.70 29.51 3.55
CA HIS A 13 18.93 28.26 3.69
C HIS A 13 17.49 28.50 3.27
N ARG A 14 17.24 28.35 1.97
CA ARG A 14 15.88 28.12 1.45
C ARG A 14 15.35 26.81 2.02
N SER A 15 14.76 26.89 3.21
CA SER A 15 13.94 25.82 3.75
C SER A 15 12.72 25.67 2.85
N TYR A 16 12.74 24.64 1.98
CA TYR A 16 11.54 24.15 1.34
C TYR A 16 10.66 23.55 2.42
N VAL A 17 9.79 24.37 3.02
CA VAL A 17 8.65 23.87 3.79
C VAL A 17 7.59 23.41 2.78
N GLY A 18 7.91 22.34 2.05
CA GLY A 18 6.88 21.47 1.50
C GLY A 18 6.18 20.82 2.69
N TYR A 19 4.86 20.75 2.69
CA TYR A 19 4.15 19.99 3.71
C TYR A 19 4.61 18.53 3.61
N LEU A 20 5.54 18.11 4.48
CA LEU A 20 6.18 16.78 4.49
C LEU A 20 5.15 15.63 4.45
N ALA A 21 3.94 15.84 4.98
CA ALA A 21 2.85 14.88 4.89
C ALA A 21 2.38 14.62 3.43
N GLN A 22 2.40 15.64 2.56
CA GLN A 22 1.97 15.52 1.16
C GLN A 22 3.01 14.82 0.28
N ASP A 23 4.30 15.04 0.52
CA ASP A 23 5.37 14.40 -0.28
C ASP A 23 5.67 12.96 0.18
N MET A 24 5.63 12.67 1.49
CA MET A 24 5.94 11.33 1.99
C MET A 24 4.81 10.31 1.81
N THR A 25 3.53 10.74 1.75
CA THR A 25 2.39 9.82 1.55
C THR A 25 1.69 9.99 0.20
N GLY A 26 1.86 11.12 -0.48
CA GLY A 26 1.12 11.45 -1.68
C GLY A 26 1.58 10.70 -2.93
N GLY A 27 2.87 10.40 -3.09
CA GLY A 27 3.41 9.79 -4.31
C GLY A 27 2.95 8.35 -4.54
N GLU A 28 3.18 7.48 -3.55
CA GLU A 28 2.86 6.06 -3.64
C GLU A 28 1.36 5.80 -3.61
N LEU A 29 0.62 6.45 -2.70
CA LEU A 29 -0.83 6.30 -2.60
C LEU A 29 -1.53 6.79 -3.88
N ARG A 30 -1.09 7.92 -4.45
CA ARG A 30 -1.64 8.44 -5.71
C ARG A 30 -1.38 7.49 -6.88
N THR A 31 -0.18 6.94 -6.97
CA THR A 31 0.16 5.96 -8.01
C THR A 31 -0.73 4.72 -7.88
N MET A 32 -0.91 4.21 -6.66
CA MET A 32 -1.80 3.08 -6.38
C MET A 32 -3.26 3.38 -6.75
N LEU A 33 -3.78 4.56 -6.41
CA LEU A 33 -5.13 4.98 -6.78
C LEU A 33 -5.32 5.09 -8.29
N PHE A 34 -4.31 5.53 -9.04
CA PHE A 34 -4.35 5.55 -10.49
C PHE A 34 -4.38 4.14 -11.09
N ILE A 35 -3.60 3.20 -10.54
CA ILE A 35 -3.62 1.80 -10.97
C ILE A 35 -5.02 1.20 -10.74
N LEU A 36 -5.61 1.42 -9.55
CA LEU A 36 -6.96 0.95 -9.24
C LEU A 36 -8.01 1.59 -10.16
N THR A 37 -7.91 2.89 -10.43
CA THR A 37 -8.80 3.60 -11.36
C THR A 37 -8.70 3.04 -12.77
N GLY A 38 -7.47 2.77 -13.24
CA GLY A 38 -7.22 2.11 -14.51
C GLY A 38 -7.86 0.71 -14.58
N ALA A 39 -7.71 -0.09 -13.53
CA ALA A 39 -8.32 -1.41 -13.43
C ALA A 39 -9.85 -1.36 -13.48
N VAL A 40 -10.48 -0.41 -12.78
CA VAL A 40 -11.93 -0.16 -12.87
C VAL A 40 -12.34 0.24 -14.28
N GLY A 41 -11.55 1.10 -14.94
CA GLY A 41 -11.78 1.48 -16.34
C GLY A 41 -11.75 0.27 -17.29
N LEU A 42 -10.78 -0.64 -17.11
CA LEU A 42 -10.70 -1.89 -17.88
C LEU A 42 -11.91 -2.81 -17.66
N VAL A 43 -12.34 -2.98 -16.41
CA VAL A 43 -13.56 -3.73 -16.07
C VAL A 43 -14.79 -3.10 -16.71
N LEU A 44 -14.90 -1.76 -16.68
CA LEU A 44 -15.99 -1.05 -17.33
C LEU A 44 -15.99 -1.27 -18.84
N LEU A 45 -14.82 -1.28 -19.50
CA LEU A 45 -14.70 -1.59 -20.92
C LEU A 45 -15.18 -3.02 -21.24
N ILE A 46 -14.84 -4.00 -20.40
CA ILE A 46 -15.37 -5.37 -20.52
C ILE A 46 -16.90 -5.36 -20.41
N ALA A 47 -17.46 -4.67 -19.41
CA ALA A 47 -18.91 -4.58 -19.24
C ALA A 47 -19.58 -3.90 -20.45
N CYS A 48 -19.00 -2.82 -20.99
CA CYS A 48 -19.48 -2.15 -22.19
C CYS A 48 -19.40 -3.06 -23.43
N ALA A 49 -18.32 -3.83 -23.59
CA ALA A 49 -18.16 -4.82 -24.65
C ALA A 49 -19.25 -5.90 -24.55
N ASN A 50 -19.56 -6.36 -23.35
CA ASN A 50 -20.63 -7.31 -23.10
C ASN A 50 -22.02 -6.79 -23.44
N VAL A 51 -22.31 -5.55 -23.07
CA VAL A 51 -23.58 -4.96 -23.47
C VAL A 51 -23.63 -4.81 -24.98
N ALA A 52 -22.59 -4.28 -25.63
CA ALA A 52 -22.55 -4.16 -27.09
C ALA A 52 -22.74 -5.52 -27.79
N SER A 53 -22.10 -6.58 -27.30
CA SER A 53 -22.23 -7.93 -27.88
C SER A 53 -23.66 -8.48 -27.72
N LEU A 54 -24.31 -8.28 -26.57
CA LEU A 54 -25.69 -8.67 -26.31
C LEU A 54 -26.71 -7.86 -27.14
N LEU A 55 -26.45 -6.57 -27.35
CA LEU A 55 -27.32 -5.72 -28.17
C LEU A 55 -27.31 -6.12 -29.64
N LEU A 56 -26.13 -6.47 -30.15
CA LEU A 56 -25.99 -7.03 -31.50
C LEU A 56 -26.73 -8.37 -31.64
N VAL A 57 -26.74 -9.21 -30.59
CA VAL A 57 -27.54 -10.45 -30.58
C VAL A 57 -29.04 -10.14 -30.57
N ARG A 58 -29.48 -9.24 -29.70
CA ARG A 58 -30.91 -8.88 -29.57
C ARG A 58 -31.47 -8.18 -30.80
N SER A 59 -30.69 -7.34 -31.50
CA SER A 59 -31.15 -6.65 -32.71
C SER A 59 -31.53 -7.64 -33.81
N THR A 60 -30.72 -8.68 -34.03
CA THR A 60 -31.00 -9.72 -35.03
C THR A 60 -32.21 -10.59 -34.68
N ALA A 61 -32.41 -10.89 -33.39
CA ALA A 61 -33.59 -11.65 -32.93
C ALA A 61 -34.90 -10.84 -33.04
N ARG A 62 -34.85 -9.53 -32.78
CA ARG A 62 -36.02 -8.62 -32.86
C ARG A 62 -36.27 -8.06 -34.27
N ALA A 63 -35.35 -8.24 -35.21
CA ALA A 63 -35.47 -7.73 -36.58
C ALA A 63 -36.76 -8.19 -37.28
N ARG A 64 -37.15 -9.47 -37.11
CA ARG A 64 -38.37 -10.02 -37.70
C ARG A 64 -39.65 -9.41 -37.10
N GLU A 65 -39.68 -9.18 -35.80
CA GLU A 65 -40.80 -8.53 -35.10
C GLU A 65 -40.95 -7.07 -35.52
N ILE A 66 -39.83 -6.34 -35.62
CA ILE A 66 -39.79 -4.93 -36.04
C ILE A 66 -40.25 -4.80 -37.50
N ALA A 67 -39.77 -5.67 -38.40
CA ALA A 67 -40.18 -5.67 -39.80
C ALA A 67 -41.67 -5.95 -40.00
N VAL A 68 -42.26 -6.88 -39.24
CA VAL A 68 -43.70 -7.15 -39.26
C VAL A 68 -44.50 -5.95 -38.75
N ARG A 69 -44.05 -5.28 -37.69
CA ARG A 69 -44.72 -4.08 -37.16
C ARG A 69 -44.62 -2.89 -38.11
N GLU A 70 -43.49 -2.71 -38.80
CA GLU A 70 -43.32 -1.68 -39.83
C GLU A 70 -44.23 -1.98 -41.04
N ALA A 71 -44.36 -3.24 -41.45
CA ALA A 71 -45.27 -3.67 -42.53
C ALA A 71 -46.77 -3.45 -42.21
N ILE A 72 -47.16 -3.49 -40.93
CA ILE A 72 -48.54 -3.19 -40.46
C ILE A 72 -48.73 -1.66 -40.26
N GLY A 73 -47.73 -0.83 -40.59
CA GLY A 73 -47.84 0.63 -40.59
C GLY A 73 -47.46 1.31 -39.27
N ALA A 74 -46.75 0.62 -38.36
CA ALA A 74 -46.25 1.27 -37.15
C ALA A 74 -45.17 2.30 -37.50
N GLY A 75 -45.41 3.58 -37.15
CA GLY A 75 -44.42 4.64 -37.36
C GLY A 75 -43.13 4.40 -36.56
N ARG A 76 -41.98 4.63 -37.21
CA ARG A 76 -40.62 4.57 -36.62
C ARG A 76 -40.47 5.24 -35.24
N PRO A 77 -41.02 6.44 -34.96
CA PRO A 77 -40.92 7.03 -33.63
C PRO A 77 -41.66 6.24 -32.54
N ARG A 78 -42.75 5.54 -32.89
CA ARG A 78 -43.50 4.70 -31.94
C ARG A 78 -42.70 3.45 -31.54
N LEU A 79 -42.03 2.82 -32.51
CA LEU A 79 -41.15 1.67 -32.28
C LEU A 79 -39.91 2.06 -31.47
N ALA A 80 -39.27 3.19 -31.83
CA ALA A 80 -38.13 3.71 -31.09
C ALA A 80 -38.47 4.03 -29.63
N ARG A 81 -39.61 4.70 -29.39
CA ARG A 81 -40.07 5.03 -28.02
C ARG A 81 -40.28 3.78 -27.18
N GLN A 82 -40.91 2.75 -27.73
CA GLN A 82 -41.15 1.49 -27.01
C GLN A 82 -39.84 0.80 -26.60
N LEU A 83 -38.91 0.64 -27.54
CA LEU A 83 -37.61 0.00 -27.28
C LEU A 83 -36.76 0.82 -26.31
N LEU A 84 -36.80 2.15 -26.41
CA LEU A 84 -36.13 3.04 -25.47
C LEU A 84 -36.71 2.89 -24.06
N THR A 85 -38.03 2.87 -23.90
CA THR A 85 -38.64 2.71 -22.57
C THR A 85 -38.30 1.37 -21.94
N GLU A 86 -38.31 0.27 -22.70
CA GLU A 86 -37.99 -1.07 -22.18
C GLU A 86 -36.53 -1.16 -21.72
N ASN A 87 -35.59 -0.64 -22.51
CA ASN A 87 -34.18 -0.65 -22.15
C ASN A 87 -33.84 0.34 -21.03
N LEU A 88 -34.49 1.50 -20.99
CA LEU A 88 -34.28 2.48 -19.93
C LEU A 88 -34.79 1.97 -18.57
N VAL A 89 -35.91 1.25 -18.54
CA VAL A 89 -36.41 0.59 -17.32
C VAL A 89 -35.42 -0.47 -16.84
N LEU A 90 -34.92 -1.32 -17.73
CA LEU A 90 -33.90 -2.32 -17.38
C LEU A 90 -32.60 -1.66 -16.89
N ALA A 91 -32.15 -0.59 -17.54
CA ALA A 91 -30.98 0.18 -17.14
C ALA A 91 -31.17 0.86 -15.78
N ALA A 92 -32.36 1.38 -15.49
CA ALA A 92 -32.68 1.97 -14.19
C ALA A 92 -32.68 0.93 -13.07
N ILE A 93 -33.28 -0.25 -13.30
CA ILE A 93 -33.26 -1.35 -12.32
C ILE A 93 -31.82 -1.85 -12.12
N GLY A 94 -31.08 -2.07 -13.19
CA GLY A 94 -29.68 -2.49 -13.13
C GLY A 94 -28.78 -1.48 -12.41
N GLY A 95 -28.96 -0.19 -12.70
CA GLY A 95 -28.25 0.90 -12.02
C GLY A 95 -28.60 0.97 -10.53
N ALA A 96 -29.89 0.85 -10.18
CA ALA A 96 -30.31 0.84 -8.78
C ALA A 96 -29.75 -0.36 -7.99
N LEU A 97 -29.81 -1.57 -8.56
CA LEU A 97 -29.21 -2.76 -7.96
C LEU A 97 -27.69 -2.64 -7.85
N GLY A 98 -27.03 -2.08 -8.87
CA GLY A 98 -25.60 -1.81 -8.86
C GLY A 98 -25.19 -0.84 -7.76
N LEU A 99 -25.97 0.22 -7.54
CA LEU A 99 -25.74 1.19 -6.45
C LEU A 99 -25.95 0.56 -5.07
N LEU A 100 -26.98 -0.28 -4.90
CA LEU A 100 -27.20 -1.01 -3.65
C LEU A 100 -26.05 -1.98 -3.35
N LEU A 101 -25.59 -2.70 -4.37
CA LEU A 101 -24.44 -3.59 -4.25
C LEU A 101 -23.16 -2.81 -3.92
N ALA A 102 -22.93 -1.67 -4.58
CA ALA A 102 -21.79 -0.80 -4.30
C ALA A 102 -21.82 -0.28 -2.86
N ALA A 103 -22.98 0.13 -2.35
CA ALA A 103 -23.15 0.58 -0.96
C ALA A 103 -22.87 -0.55 0.03
N TRP A 104 -23.32 -1.77 -0.26
CA TRP A 104 -23.04 -2.94 0.56
C TRP A 104 -21.54 -3.30 0.55
N CYS A 105 -20.94 -3.41 -0.64
CA CYS A 105 -19.51 -3.70 -0.78
C CYS A 105 -18.63 -2.65 -0.11
N LEU A 106 -18.95 -1.35 -0.24
CA LEU A 106 -18.20 -0.28 0.40
C LEU A 106 -18.24 -0.40 1.92
N ARG A 107 -19.41 -0.67 2.51
CA ARG A 107 -19.53 -0.90 3.96
C ARG A 107 -18.73 -2.11 4.41
N THR A 108 -18.82 -3.23 3.69
CA THR A 108 -18.05 -4.44 4.00
C THR A 108 -16.55 -4.20 3.87
N LEU A 109 -16.12 -3.42 2.87
CA LEU A 109 -14.72 -3.08 2.66
C LEU A 109 -14.18 -2.16 3.75
N ILE A 110 -14.98 -1.22 4.26
CA ILE A 110 -14.60 -0.37 5.40
C ILE A 110 -14.49 -1.19 6.69
N LEU A 111 -15.38 -2.17 6.89
CA LEU A 111 -15.36 -3.05 8.07
C LEU A 111 -14.16 -4.01 8.11
N ILE A 112 -13.74 -4.51 6.94
CA ILE A 112 -12.61 -5.45 6.81
C ILE A 112 -11.29 -4.72 6.54
N GLY A 113 -11.36 -3.44 6.13
CA GLY A 113 -10.22 -2.64 5.73
C GLY A 113 -9.25 -2.37 6.89
N PRO A 114 -7.94 -2.39 6.63
CA PRO A 114 -6.96 -2.09 7.66
C PRO A 114 -7.08 -0.62 8.10
N HIS A 115 -7.02 -0.38 9.41
CA HIS A 115 -7.19 0.95 10.02
C HIS A 115 -6.00 1.89 9.74
N SER A 116 -4.91 1.34 9.22
CA SER A 116 -3.68 2.02 8.83
C SER A 116 -3.81 2.82 7.52
N ILE A 117 -4.88 2.63 6.73
CA ILE A 117 -5.10 3.41 5.50
C ILE A 117 -5.74 4.75 5.84
N PRO A 118 -5.05 5.88 5.65
CA PRO A 118 -5.61 7.19 5.94
C PRO A 118 -6.88 7.42 5.11
N ARG A 119 -7.94 7.91 5.77
CA ARG A 119 -9.22 8.31 5.14
C ARG A 119 -10.01 7.17 4.48
N LEU A 120 -9.70 5.90 4.75
CA LEU A 120 -10.56 4.79 4.29
C LEU A 120 -11.97 4.88 4.89
N THR A 121 -12.08 5.35 6.13
CA THR A 121 -13.35 5.61 6.82
C THR A 121 -14.14 6.78 6.24
N ASP A 122 -13.46 7.70 5.53
CA ASP A 122 -14.09 8.83 4.85
C ASP A 122 -14.61 8.42 3.46
N ALA A 123 -14.35 7.19 3.01
CA ALA A 123 -14.78 6.73 1.70
C ALA A 123 -16.31 6.61 1.66
N THR A 124 -16.94 7.53 0.93
CA THR A 124 -18.39 7.58 0.75
C THR A 124 -18.78 7.46 -0.71
N LEU A 125 -20.04 7.06 -0.96
CA LEU A 125 -20.63 7.17 -2.29
C LEU A 125 -20.98 8.64 -2.55
N ASP A 126 -19.97 9.38 -2.97
CA ASP A 126 -20.11 10.82 -3.21
C ASP A 126 -20.93 11.11 -4.47
N LEU A 127 -21.44 12.34 -4.54
CA LEU A 127 -22.22 12.82 -5.67
C LEU A 127 -21.55 12.60 -7.04
N PRO A 128 -20.21 12.78 -7.21
CA PRO A 128 -19.55 12.48 -8.47
C PRO A 128 -19.63 10.99 -8.87
N ALA A 129 -19.49 10.07 -7.91
CA ALA A 129 -19.59 8.64 -8.17
C ALA A 129 -21.02 8.23 -8.55
N LEU A 130 -22.03 8.79 -7.86
CA LEU A 130 -23.44 8.60 -8.18
C LEU A 130 -23.78 9.15 -9.57
N LEU A 131 -23.31 10.36 -9.91
CA LEU A 131 -23.48 10.96 -11.23
C LEU A 131 -22.83 10.09 -12.31
N PHE A 132 -21.59 9.65 -12.10
CA PHE A 132 -20.87 8.79 -13.03
C PHE A 132 -21.63 7.48 -13.31
N ALA A 133 -22.06 6.77 -12.26
CA ALA A 133 -22.83 5.54 -12.39
C ALA A 133 -24.18 5.76 -13.10
N THR A 134 -24.85 6.88 -12.80
CA THR A 134 -26.13 7.26 -13.42
C THR A 134 -25.96 7.55 -14.91
N VAL A 135 -24.96 8.36 -15.27
CA VAL A 135 -24.66 8.72 -16.67
C VAL A 135 -24.32 7.46 -17.48
N ILE A 136 -23.49 6.58 -16.94
CA ILE A 136 -23.14 5.32 -17.62
C ILE A 136 -24.37 4.44 -17.80
N SER A 137 -25.21 4.27 -16.76
CA SER A 137 -26.41 3.43 -16.86
C SER A 137 -27.37 3.94 -17.93
N ILE A 138 -27.59 5.27 -17.98
CA ILE A 138 -28.42 5.91 -19.02
C ILE A 138 -27.80 5.71 -20.40
N LEU A 139 -26.50 5.95 -20.56
CA LEU A 139 -25.80 5.82 -21.83
C LEU A 139 -25.88 4.39 -22.36
N VAL A 140 -25.68 3.39 -21.49
CA VAL A 140 -25.84 1.97 -21.81
C VAL A 140 -27.28 1.67 -22.25
N GLY A 141 -28.29 2.15 -21.53
CA GLY A 141 -29.71 1.98 -21.88
C GLY A 141 -30.10 2.66 -23.21
N LEU A 142 -29.55 3.84 -23.50
CA LEU A 142 -29.77 4.56 -24.75
C LEU A 142 -29.15 3.83 -25.94
N LEU A 143 -27.87 3.44 -25.83
CA LEU A 143 -27.18 2.66 -26.87
C LEU A 143 -27.91 1.33 -27.13
N ALA A 144 -28.42 0.70 -26.06
CA ALA A 144 -29.23 -0.50 -26.14
C ALA A 144 -30.55 -0.33 -26.90
N GLY A 145 -31.26 0.77 -26.64
CA GLY A 145 -32.55 1.05 -27.27
C GLY A 145 -32.42 1.52 -28.73
N LEU A 146 -31.38 2.28 -29.07
CA LEU A 146 -31.21 2.86 -30.41
C LEU A 146 -30.58 1.89 -31.43
N ALA A 147 -29.70 0.98 -30.99
CA ALA A 147 -28.95 0.11 -31.89
C ALA A 147 -29.84 -0.70 -32.86
N PRO A 148 -30.94 -1.36 -32.43
CA PRO A 148 -31.79 -2.13 -33.34
C PRO A 148 -32.58 -1.27 -34.35
N VAL A 149 -32.94 -0.04 -33.97
CA VAL A 149 -33.73 0.87 -34.83
C VAL A 149 -32.88 1.42 -35.98
N LEU A 150 -31.61 1.70 -35.70
CA LEU A 150 -30.67 2.21 -36.70
C LEU A 150 -30.24 1.14 -37.70
N ASP A 151 -30.09 -0.12 -37.25
CA ASP A 151 -29.75 -1.25 -38.13
C ASP A 151 -30.94 -1.66 -39.02
N ALA A 152 -32.17 -1.64 -38.50
CA ALA A 152 -33.38 -1.93 -39.27
C ALA A 152 -33.58 -0.97 -40.46
N GLY A 153 -33.11 0.28 -40.34
CA GLY A 153 -33.18 1.28 -41.42
C GLY A 153 -32.23 1.04 -42.59
N ARG A 154 -31.25 0.12 -42.47
CA ARG A 154 -30.25 -0.21 -43.52
C ARG A 154 -30.48 -1.56 -44.19
N VAL A 155 -31.38 -2.38 -43.67
CA VAL A 155 -31.73 -3.65 -44.30
C VAL A 155 -32.73 -3.37 -45.40
N ASP A 156 -32.25 -3.36 -46.64
CA ASP A 156 -33.07 -3.19 -47.83
C ASP A 156 -34.02 -4.40 -47.94
N LEU A 157 -35.28 -4.20 -47.54
CA LEU A 157 -36.33 -5.24 -47.46
C LEU A 157 -36.48 -6.02 -48.78
N ILE A 158 -36.10 -5.42 -49.90
CA ILE A 158 -36.19 -6.02 -51.23
C ILE A 158 -35.12 -7.10 -51.46
N THR A 159 -33.93 -6.95 -50.86
CA THR A 159 -32.88 -7.99 -50.92
C THR A 159 -33.15 -9.15 -49.97
N ALA A 160 -33.72 -8.90 -48.79
CA ALA A 160 -34.01 -9.94 -47.80
C ALA A 160 -35.13 -10.92 -48.23
N LEU A 161 -36.00 -10.52 -49.16
CA LEU A 161 -37.08 -11.34 -49.72
C LEU A 161 -36.69 -12.09 -51.01
N LYS A 162 -35.66 -11.65 -51.73
CA LYS A 162 -35.19 -12.30 -52.97
C LYS A 162 -34.17 -13.41 -52.73
N GLU A 163 -33.43 -13.37 -51.62
CA GLU A 163 -32.42 -14.37 -51.28
C GLU A 163 -32.91 -15.22 -50.12
N GLY A 164 -33.58 -16.35 -50.44
CA GLY A 164 -33.99 -17.37 -49.48
C GLY A 164 -32.83 -18.16 -48.86
N SER A 165 -31.78 -17.48 -48.40
CA SER A 165 -30.66 -18.07 -47.65
C SER A 165 -30.43 -17.27 -46.36
N PRO A 166 -30.36 -17.92 -45.18
CA PRO A 166 -30.28 -17.23 -43.87
C PRO A 166 -28.99 -16.42 -43.63
N THR A 167 -28.08 -16.39 -44.61
CA THR A 167 -26.71 -15.87 -44.47
C THR A 167 -26.44 -14.56 -45.20
N ALA A 168 -27.39 -13.99 -45.95
CA ALA A 168 -27.12 -12.83 -46.81
C ALA A 168 -27.26 -11.44 -46.16
N GLY A 169 -27.81 -11.33 -44.94
CA GLY A 169 -28.05 -10.02 -44.30
C GLY A 169 -26.96 -9.53 -43.32
N THR A 170 -26.08 -10.41 -42.83
CA THR A 170 -25.06 -10.06 -41.83
C THR A 170 -23.68 -10.04 -42.50
N GLY A 171 -23.41 -8.98 -43.27
CA GLY A 171 -22.16 -8.83 -44.01
C GLY A 171 -20.91 -9.08 -43.17
N LYS A 172 -19.85 -9.60 -43.80
CA LYS A 172 -18.50 -9.88 -43.24
C LYS A 172 -17.97 -8.81 -42.26
N ARG A 173 -18.42 -7.55 -42.37
CA ARG A 173 -18.15 -6.41 -41.46
C ARG A 173 -18.69 -6.59 -40.03
N GLY A 174 -19.92 -7.09 -39.83
CA GLY A 174 -20.52 -7.27 -38.50
C GLY A 174 -19.88 -8.42 -37.70
N GLN A 175 -19.45 -9.46 -38.40
CA GLN A 175 -18.74 -10.61 -37.84
C GLN A 175 -17.31 -10.24 -37.43
N GLY A 176 -16.61 -9.42 -38.23
CA GLY A 176 -15.30 -8.88 -37.89
C GLY A 176 -15.31 -8.02 -36.62
N PHE A 177 -16.28 -7.11 -36.48
CA PHE A 177 -16.40 -6.25 -35.30
C PHE A 177 -16.66 -7.05 -34.01
N ARG A 178 -17.50 -8.09 -34.04
CA ARG A 178 -17.72 -8.98 -32.88
C ARG A 178 -16.48 -9.77 -32.51
N ASN A 179 -15.73 -10.28 -33.49
CA ASN A 179 -14.49 -10.99 -33.21
C ASN A 179 -13.46 -10.08 -32.54
N VAL A 180 -13.33 -8.84 -33.03
CA VAL A 180 -12.45 -7.83 -32.39
C VAL A 180 -12.88 -7.56 -30.96
N LEU A 181 -14.18 -7.44 -30.70
CA LEU A 181 -14.71 -7.16 -29.37
C LEU A 181 -14.42 -8.31 -28.38
N VAL A 182 -14.61 -9.56 -28.81
CA VAL A 182 -14.29 -10.75 -28.00
C VAL A 182 -12.77 -10.88 -27.77
N ILE A 183 -11.95 -10.61 -28.79
CA ILE A 183 -10.49 -10.62 -28.64
C ILE A 183 -10.04 -9.55 -27.64
N ALA A 184 -10.59 -8.33 -27.74
CA ALA A 184 -10.29 -7.24 -26.82
C ALA A 184 -10.74 -7.59 -25.38
N GLU A 185 -11.93 -8.16 -25.22
CA GLU A 185 -12.44 -8.62 -23.93
C GLU A 185 -11.53 -9.67 -23.29
N VAL A 186 -11.16 -10.72 -24.05
CA VAL A 186 -10.23 -11.77 -23.57
C VAL A 186 -8.87 -11.15 -23.22
N ALA A 187 -8.35 -10.26 -24.05
CA ALA A 187 -7.07 -9.60 -23.80
C ALA A 187 -7.08 -8.76 -22.51
N ILE A 188 -8.12 -7.94 -22.29
CA ILE A 188 -8.25 -7.12 -21.08
C ILE A 188 -8.40 -8.00 -19.84
N THR A 189 -9.19 -9.07 -19.92
CA THR A 189 -9.36 -10.02 -18.81
C THR A 189 -8.05 -10.71 -18.45
N LEU A 190 -7.26 -11.12 -19.45
CA LEU A 190 -5.94 -11.70 -19.21
C LEU A 190 -5.00 -10.68 -18.56
N VAL A 191 -4.97 -9.43 -19.04
CA VAL A 191 -4.15 -8.36 -18.44
C VAL A 191 -4.50 -8.18 -16.96
N LEU A 192 -5.79 -8.07 -16.63
CA LEU A 192 -6.24 -7.96 -15.24
C LEU A 192 -5.86 -9.20 -14.42
N ALA A 193 -6.13 -10.40 -14.92
CA ALA A 193 -5.81 -11.64 -14.20
C ALA A 193 -4.32 -11.80 -13.93
N PHE A 194 -3.45 -11.51 -14.91
CA PHE A 194 -2.00 -11.55 -14.74
C PHE A 194 -1.52 -10.46 -13.78
N ALA A 195 -2.04 -9.24 -13.86
CA ALA A 195 -1.69 -8.16 -12.94
C ALA A 195 -2.07 -8.51 -11.48
N SER A 196 -3.28 -9.04 -11.27
CA SER A 196 -3.74 -9.52 -9.96
C SER A 196 -2.86 -10.66 -9.44
N GLY A 197 -2.58 -11.66 -10.28
CA GLY A 197 -1.72 -12.79 -9.91
C GLY A 197 -0.30 -12.37 -9.57
N LEU A 198 0.27 -11.41 -10.31
CA LEU A 198 1.58 -10.86 -10.02
C LEU A 198 1.61 -10.12 -8.68
N LEU A 199 0.60 -9.29 -8.38
CA LEU A 199 0.52 -8.61 -7.08
C LEU A 199 0.37 -9.59 -5.92
N ILE A 200 -0.46 -10.63 -6.06
CA ILE A 200 -0.61 -11.70 -5.06
C ILE A 200 0.75 -12.38 -4.82
N ARG A 201 1.44 -12.79 -5.88
CA ARG A 201 2.77 -13.40 -5.77
C ARG A 201 3.78 -12.45 -5.12
N SER A 202 3.73 -11.18 -5.49
CA SER A 202 4.59 -10.12 -4.96
C SER A 202 4.38 -9.94 -3.46
N LEU A 203 3.12 -9.89 -3.01
CA LEU A 203 2.75 -9.82 -1.59
C LEU A 203 3.21 -11.05 -0.80
N ILE A 204 3.00 -12.26 -1.34
CA ILE A 204 3.47 -13.50 -0.71
C ILE A 204 5.00 -13.48 -0.58
N THR A 205 5.69 -13.01 -1.61
CA THR A 205 7.17 -12.93 -1.57
C THR A 205 7.62 -11.95 -0.50
N ALA A 206 7.01 -10.76 -0.43
CA ALA A 206 7.35 -9.73 0.56
C ALA A 206 7.10 -10.16 2.01
N GLN A 207 6.06 -10.94 2.26
CA GLN A 207 5.78 -11.52 3.59
C GLN A 207 6.85 -12.53 4.04
N ASN A 208 7.58 -13.13 3.10
CA ASN A 208 8.61 -14.13 3.39
C ASN A 208 10.04 -13.56 3.34
N VAL A 209 10.21 -12.27 3.05
CA VAL A 209 11.53 -11.62 3.11
C VAL A 209 11.97 -11.54 4.56
N ASN A 210 13.18 -12.03 4.85
CA ASN A 210 13.76 -11.90 6.18
C ASN A 210 14.08 -10.42 6.47
N PRO A 211 13.44 -9.80 7.48
CA PRO A 211 13.63 -8.38 7.81
C PRO A 211 14.99 -8.06 8.45
N GLY A 212 15.85 -9.07 8.67
CA GLY A 212 17.14 -8.92 9.34
C GLY A 212 17.08 -9.03 10.87
N PHE A 213 15.89 -9.28 11.42
CA PHE A 213 15.64 -9.51 12.84
C PHE A 213 14.54 -10.58 13.02
N ASP A 214 14.35 -11.09 14.23
CA ASP A 214 13.32 -12.10 14.53
C ASP A 214 12.11 -11.48 15.24
N PRO A 215 10.98 -11.23 14.54
CA PRO A 215 9.78 -10.62 15.11
C PRO A 215 8.98 -11.56 16.02
N HIS A 216 9.21 -12.87 15.96
CA HIS A 216 8.43 -13.82 16.75
C HIS A 216 8.72 -13.66 18.24
N HIS A 217 7.67 -13.83 19.05
CA HIS A 217 7.74 -13.75 20.50
C HIS A 217 8.32 -12.42 21.04
N LEU A 218 8.03 -11.30 20.36
CA LEU A 218 8.43 -9.96 20.80
C LEU A 218 7.21 -9.09 21.11
N LEU A 219 7.17 -8.56 22.33
CA LEU A 219 6.29 -7.48 22.74
C LEU A 219 7.04 -6.16 22.59
N THR A 220 6.38 -5.15 22.01
CA THR A 220 6.92 -3.80 21.84
C THR A 220 6.10 -2.78 22.61
N ILE A 221 6.77 -1.89 23.33
CA ILE A 221 6.16 -0.81 24.12
C ILE A 221 6.82 0.50 23.71
N GLU A 222 6.09 1.36 23.02
CA GLU A 222 6.58 2.68 22.62
C GLU A 222 6.23 3.71 23.68
N LEU A 223 7.27 4.33 24.24
CA LEU A 223 7.16 5.27 25.36
C LEU A 223 7.82 6.60 24.98
N GLN A 224 7.17 7.68 25.38
CA GLN A 224 7.74 9.02 25.37
C GLN A 224 7.67 9.58 26.78
N LEU A 225 8.83 9.78 27.41
CA LEU A 225 8.94 10.33 28.76
C LEU A 225 8.66 11.85 28.74
N PRO A 226 7.53 12.33 29.30
CA PRO A 226 7.14 13.72 29.14
C PRO A 226 7.64 14.60 30.31
N GLY A 227 7.84 15.88 30.01
CA GLY A 227 7.84 16.93 31.02
C GLY A 227 9.15 17.12 31.80
N PRO A 228 9.12 17.97 32.85
CA PRO A 228 10.31 18.44 33.55
C PRO A 228 11.05 17.36 34.35
N ARG A 229 10.38 16.25 34.71
CA ARG A 229 10.95 15.14 35.48
C ARG A 229 12.02 14.36 34.70
N TYR A 230 11.89 14.30 33.38
CA TYR A 230 12.77 13.53 32.50
C TYR A 230 13.68 14.44 31.65
N LYS A 231 14.02 15.62 32.16
CA LYS A 231 14.91 16.59 31.48
C LYS A 231 16.38 16.18 31.51
N SER A 232 16.82 15.40 32.50
CA SER A 232 18.22 15.01 32.62
C SER A 232 18.47 13.62 32.06
N ASN A 233 19.62 13.42 31.43
CA ASN A 233 20.04 12.12 30.90
C ASN A 233 20.05 11.02 31.98
N ASP A 234 20.35 11.37 33.23
CA ASP A 234 20.33 10.43 34.35
C ASP A 234 18.91 9.99 34.72
N SER A 235 17.93 10.91 34.72
CA SER A 235 16.54 10.57 35.00
C SER A 235 15.95 9.62 33.95
N VAL A 236 16.27 9.85 32.67
CA VAL A 236 15.88 8.97 31.55
C VAL A 236 16.52 7.59 31.68
N ARG A 237 17.84 7.54 31.90
CA ARG A 237 18.56 6.26 32.11
C ARG A 237 17.97 5.48 33.29
N HIS A 238 17.72 6.14 34.40
CA HIS A 238 17.23 5.49 35.61
C HIS A 238 15.85 4.87 35.38
N TYR A 239 14.93 5.59 34.74
CA TYR A 239 13.60 5.08 34.42
C TYR A 239 13.67 3.81 33.55
N TYR A 240 14.37 3.88 32.42
CA TYR A 240 14.45 2.73 31.52
C TYR A 240 15.22 1.54 32.10
N ALA A 241 16.22 1.80 32.96
CA ALA A 241 16.91 0.73 33.69
C ALA A 241 15.96 -0.01 34.65
N GLN A 242 15.18 0.74 35.44
CA GLN A 242 14.20 0.14 36.36
C GLN A 242 13.07 -0.56 35.61
N LEU A 243 12.56 0.02 34.52
CA LEU A 243 11.53 -0.60 33.70
C LEU A 243 12.03 -1.91 33.07
N SER A 244 13.24 -1.90 32.49
CA SER A 244 13.84 -3.10 31.89
C SER A 244 14.04 -4.20 32.94
N GLN A 245 14.51 -3.85 34.13
CA GLN A 245 14.68 -4.81 35.23
C GLN A 245 13.34 -5.38 35.71
N SER A 246 12.32 -4.53 35.84
CA SER A 246 10.97 -4.93 36.25
C SER A 246 10.35 -5.90 35.23
N LEU A 247 10.45 -5.58 33.94
CA LEU A 247 9.96 -6.46 32.87
C LEU A 247 10.72 -7.79 32.79
N ARG A 248 12.05 -7.80 32.97
CA ARG A 248 12.83 -9.04 33.04
C ARG A 248 12.46 -9.93 34.25
N SER A 249 11.89 -9.35 35.30
CA SER A 249 11.45 -10.11 36.48
C SER A 249 10.09 -10.79 36.29
N GLU A 250 9.35 -10.47 35.22
CA GLU A 250 8.09 -11.13 34.89
C GLU A 250 8.33 -12.58 34.42
N PRO A 251 7.62 -13.57 34.98
CA PRO A 251 7.71 -14.95 34.52
C PRO A 251 7.41 -15.07 33.02
N GLY A 252 8.32 -15.72 32.29
CA GLY A 252 8.19 -15.96 30.85
C GLY A 252 8.74 -14.85 29.96
N VAL A 253 9.23 -13.74 30.51
CA VAL A 253 10.07 -12.78 29.77
C VAL A 253 11.52 -13.28 29.79
N GLU A 254 12.11 -13.50 28.62
CA GLU A 254 13.49 -13.96 28.47
C GLU A 254 14.49 -12.83 28.69
N ASP A 255 14.28 -11.71 27.98
CA ASP A 255 15.16 -10.55 28.03
C ASP A 255 14.46 -9.31 27.46
N VAL A 256 15.04 -8.13 27.73
CA VAL A 256 14.50 -6.82 27.35
C VAL A 256 15.62 -5.96 26.76
N GLY A 257 15.31 -5.29 25.65
CA GLY A 257 16.21 -4.34 24.98
C GLY A 257 15.49 -3.04 24.64
N LEU A 258 16.25 -2.01 24.34
CA LEU A 258 15.74 -0.65 24.08
C LEU A 258 16.24 -0.17 22.73
N VAL A 259 15.35 0.39 21.92
CA VAL A 259 15.71 1.06 20.66
C VAL A 259 14.80 2.25 20.37
N THR A 260 15.27 3.31 19.70
CA THR A 260 14.39 4.41 19.28
C THR A 260 13.40 4.01 18.21
N ALA A 261 13.84 3.27 17.19
CA ALA A 261 12.98 2.69 16.17
C ALA A 261 13.44 1.27 15.83
N PRO A 262 12.66 0.25 16.22
CA PRO A 262 12.93 -1.13 15.81
C PRO A 262 12.79 -1.27 14.29
N PRO A 263 13.22 -2.38 13.68
CA PRO A 263 13.03 -2.58 12.25
C PRO A 263 11.54 -2.67 11.90
N GLY A 264 11.16 -2.06 10.78
CA GLY A 264 9.77 -1.76 10.40
C GLY A 264 9.19 -0.55 11.14
N GLY A 265 9.93 0.02 12.11
CA GLY A 265 9.57 1.14 13.00
C GLY A 265 9.36 2.49 12.31
N GLY A 266 9.68 2.55 11.01
CA GLY A 266 9.79 3.78 10.25
C GLY A 266 11.16 4.45 10.41
N ASP A 267 11.35 5.50 9.62
CA ASP A 267 12.49 6.41 9.73
C ASP A 267 12.29 7.41 10.89
N ARG A 268 13.34 7.66 11.67
CA ARG A 268 13.39 8.65 12.76
C ARG A 268 14.30 9.83 12.44
N GLY A 269 14.68 9.94 11.17
CA GLY A 269 15.54 10.97 10.62
C GLY A 269 16.85 10.38 10.10
N ASP A 270 17.39 11.08 9.11
CA ASP A 270 18.74 10.89 8.63
C ASP A 270 19.68 11.90 9.28
N PHE A 271 20.93 11.50 9.50
CA PHE A 271 22.00 12.41 9.86
C PHE A 271 23.15 12.32 8.88
N TRP A 272 23.73 13.49 8.56
CA TRP A 272 25.01 13.55 7.88
C TRP A 272 26.09 12.89 8.72
N TYR A 273 26.99 12.18 8.07
CA TYR A 273 28.15 11.61 8.73
C TYR A 273 29.40 11.73 7.87
N SER A 274 30.56 11.58 8.51
CA SER A 274 31.83 11.41 7.81
C SER A 274 32.72 10.44 8.57
N ILE A 275 33.69 9.85 7.86
CA ILE A 275 34.70 8.98 8.46
C ILE A 275 35.99 9.78 8.56
N LEU A 276 36.54 9.92 9.77
CA LEU A 276 37.71 10.78 10.00
C LEU A 276 38.96 10.29 9.26
N GLU A 277 39.11 8.96 9.15
CA GLU A 277 40.26 8.35 8.47
C GLU A 277 40.16 8.39 6.94
N LYS A 278 39.16 9.08 6.39
CA LYS A 278 38.95 9.24 4.95
C LYS A 278 39.10 10.69 4.49
N PRO A 279 39.36 10.92 3.20
CA PRO A 279 39.31 12.26 2.63
C PRO A 279 37.97 12.93 2.92
N THR A 280 38.03 14.19 3.32
CA THR A 280 36.84 14.98 3.61
C THR A 280 35.97 15.11 2.36
N PRO A 281 34.71 14.64 2.37
CA PRO A 281 33.83 14.80 1.22
C PRO A 281 33.46 16.27 1.00
N PRO A 282 33.28 16.72 -0.26
CA PRO A 282 32.68 18.01 -0.56
C PRO A 282 31.32 18.19 0.11
N ARG A 283 30.90 19.44 0.36
CA ARG A 283 29.63 19.76 1.06
C ARG A 283 28.40 19.09 0.45
N ASP A 284 28.33 19.04 -0.87
CA ASP A 284 27.17 18.48 -1.59
C ASP A 284 27.15 16.95 -1.59
N ASP A 285 28.27 16.32 -1.25
CA ASP A 285 28.47 14.86 -1.28
C ASP A 285 28.56 14.24 0.13
N VAL A 286 28.25 15.01 1.19
CA VAL A 286 28.27 14.49 2.56
C VAL A 286 27.18 13.42 2.69
N PRO A 287 27.53 12.16 2.99
CA PRO A 287 26.57 11.08 3.00
C PRO A 287 25.62 11.19 4.19
N LEU A 288 24.40 10.70 3.98
CA LEU A 288 23.38 10.52 5.00
C LEU A 288 23.33 9.05 5.45
N ALA A 289 23.05 8.86 6.73
CA ALA A 289 22.73 7.56 7.29
C ALA A 289 21.58 7.70 8.28
N LEU A 290 20.76 6.65 8.33
CA LEU A 290 19.79 6.47 9.39
C LEU A 290 20.53 6.31 10.72
N PHE A 291 19.87 6.69 11.80
CA PHE A 291 20.42 6.49 13.13
C PHE A 291 19.38 5.96 14.10
N ASN A 292 19.86 5.23 15.09
CA ASN A 292 19.04 4.73 16.18
C ASN A 292 19.83 4.81 17.49
N PHE A 293 19.15 4.96 18.62
CA PHE A 293 19.76 4.72 19.92
C PHE A 293 19.38 3.31 20.33
N ALA A 294 20.36 2.53 20.78
CA ALA A 294 20.14 1.16 21.22
C ALA A 294 20.91 0.88 22.51
N ASP A 295 20.34 0.03 23.37
CA ASP A 295 21.06 -0.50 24.52
C ASP A 295 21.90 -1.73 24.16
N ALA A 296 22.65 -2.25 25.13
CA ALA A 296 23.49 -3.44 24.97
C ALA A 296 22.71 -4.71 24.61
N ASN A 297 21.45 -4.80 25.05
CA ASN A 297 20.65 -6.02 24.91
C ASN A 297 19.78 -6.02 23.65
N TYR A 298 19.50 -4.86 23.05
CA TYR A 298 18.69 -4.71 21.84
C TYR A 298 19.04 -5.71 20.74
N PHE A 299 20.31 -5.77 20.33
CA PHE A 299 20.71 -6.65 19.22
C PHE A 299 20.49 -8.13 19.53
N ARG A 300 20.70 -8.54 20.80
CA ARG A 300 20.43 -9.91 21.24
C ARG A 300 18.93 -10.20 21.28
N VAL A 301 18.15 -9.29 21.86
CA VAL A 301 16.69 -9.40 21.98
C VAL A 301 16.03 -9.42 20.61
N ALA A 302 16.45 -8.57 19.68
CA ALA A 302 15.98 -8.57 18.30
C ALA A 302 16.59 -9.70 17.44
N ARG A 303 17.57 -10.45 17.98
CA ARG A 303 18.34 -11.50 17.28
C ARG A 303 19.01 -10.99 15.99
N ILE A 304 19.49 -9.74 16.03
CA ILE A 304 20.28 -9.15 14.95
C ILE A 304 21.69 -9.72 15.04
N ARG A 305 22.16 -10.32 13.94
CA ARG A 305 23.46 -10.97 13.87
C ARG A 305 24.60 -9.95 13.88
N VAL A 306 25.60 -10.18 14.73
CA VAL A 306 26.87 -9.44 14.70
C VAL A 306 27.75 -10.01 13.58
N ILE A 307 28.25 -9.14 12.71
CA ILE A 307 29.10 -9.48 11.55
C ILE A 307 30.58 -9.35 11.90
N ALA A 308 30.95 -8.29 12.63
CA ALA A 308 32.33 -8.03 13.04
C ALA A 308 32.36 -7.24 14.37
N GLY A 309 33.40 -7.45 15.18
CA GLY A 309 33.59 -6.73 16.43
C GLY A 309 32.59 -7.13 17.51
N ARG A 310 32.03 -6.13 18.21
CA ARG A 310 31.11 -6.33 19.33
C ARG A 310 29.95 -5.33 19.30
N VAL A 311 28.87 -5.65 20.01
CA VAL A 311 27.81 -4.68 20.32
C VAL A 311 28.17 -3.86 21.57
N PHE A 312 27.27 -2.97 21.99
CA PHE A 312 27.42 -2.21 23.23
C PHE A 312 27.49 -3.14 24.45
N LYS A 313 28.19 -2.69 25.49
CA LYS A 313 28.30 -3.36 26.79
C LYS A 313 28.04 -2.36 27.92
N ASP A 314 27.76 -2.86 29.12
CA ASP A 314 27.51 -2.01 30.29
C ASP A 314 28.68 -1.07 30.65
N ALA A 315 29.90 -1.42 30.23
CA ALA A 315 31.08 -0.57 30.41
C ALA A 315 31.13 0.64 29.47
N ASP A 316 30.37 0.65 28.37
CA ASP A 316 30.27 1.78 27.44
C ASP A 316 29.29 2.81 28.04
N ARG A 317 29.74 3.61 29.01
CA ARG A 317 28.87 4.53 29.78
C ARG A 317 29.25 5.99 29.55
N ALA A 318 28.38 6.90 29.97
CA ALA A 318 28.69 8.32 29.91
C ALA A 318 30.07 8.61 30.57
N GLY A 319 30.91 9.39 29.89
CA GLY A 319 32.27 9.70 30.32
C GLY A 319 33.37 8.71 29.88
N THR A 320 33.02 7.60 29.22
CA THR A 320 34.00 6.76 28.50
C THR A 320 34.15 7.24 27.05
N THR A 321 35.08 6.63 26.30
CA THR A 321 35.19 6.82 24.86
C THR A 321 33.82 6.63 24.19
N PRO A 322 33.30 7.61 23.42
CA PRO A 322 32.05 7.47 22.69
C PRO A 322 32.16 6.36 21.64
N VAL A 323 31.18 5.47 21.59
CA VAL A 323 31.19 4.31 20.69
C VAL A 323 29.94 4.24 19.83
N THR A 324 30.07 3.64 18.66
CA THR A 324 28.96 3.35 17.75
C THR A 324 29.06 1.94 17.19
N VAL A 325 27.90 1.38 16.86
CA VAL A 325 27.77 0.15 16.06
C VAL A 325 27.18 0.57 14.73
N ILE A 326 27.67 0.03 13.62
CA ILE A 326 27.15 0.34 12.27
C ILE A 326 26.54 -0.90 11.63
N ASN A 327 25.68 -0.73 10.63
CA ASN A 327 25.20 -1.86 9.84
C ASN A 327 26.20 -2.25 8.74
N GLU A 328 26.00 -3.46 8.20
CA GLU A 328 26.84 -4.03 7.15
C GLU A 328 26.88 -3.16 5.89
N ASP A 329 25.78 -2.51 5.53
CA ASP A 329 25.71 -1.64 4.34
C ASP A 329 26.59 -0.40 4.49
N LEU A 330 26.52 0.31 5.63
CA LEU A 330 27.42 1.44 5.91
C LEU A 330 28.87 0.97 5.91
N ALA A 331 29.16 -0.15 6.57
CA ALA A 331 30.51 -0.69 6.64
C ALA A 331 31.09 -1.03 5.26
N ARG A 332 30.28 -1.64 4.37
CA ARG A 332 30.72 -1.96 3.00
C ARG A 332 30.89 -0.72 2.12
N ARG A 333 29.97 0.24 2.18
CA ARG A 333 30.10 1.49 1.40
C ARG A 333 31.29 2.32 1.86
N ALA A 334 31.50 2.40 3.17
CA ALA A 334 32.58 3.18 3.74
C ALA A 334 33.92 2.45 3.78
N PHE A 335 34.00 1.12 3.84
CA PHE A 335 35.28 0.42 4.06
C PHE A 335 35.52 -0.79 3.14
N ALA A 336 34.63 -1.06 2.18
CA ALA A 336 34.56 -2.27 1.35
C ALA A 336 34.26 -3.57 2.13
N GLU A 337 34.96 -3.79 3.24
CA GLU A 337 34.80 -4.94 4.12
C GLU A 337 34.37 -4.53 5.54
N PRO A 338 33.41 -5.25 6.16
CA PRO A 338 32.96 -4.95 7.52
C PRO A 338 34.05 -4.90 8.59
N GLN A 339 35.07 -5.75 8.48
CA GLN A 339 36.15 -5.87 9.47
C GLN A 339 37.04 -4.63 9.51
N LEU A 340 37.20 -3.94 8.38
CA LEU A 340 38.06 -2.75 8.25
C LEU A 340 37.46 -1.50 8.91
N ALA A 341 36.16 -1.54 9.23
CA ALA A 341 35.47 -0.45 9.92
C ALA A 341 35.82 -0.38 11.42
N LEU A 342 36.29 -1.47 12.01
CA LEU A 342 36.53 -1.55 13.46
C LEU A 342 37.68 -0.61 13.89
N GLY A 343 37.45 0.13 14.98
CA GLY A 343 38.41 1.10 15.54
C GLY A 343 38.56 2.38 14.72
N LYS A 344 37.73 2.57 13.68
CA LYS A 344 37.63 3.81 12.90
C LYS A 344 36.63 4.76 13.52
N HIS A 345 36.70 6.03 13.16
CA HIS A 345 35.88 7.07 13.78
C HIS A 345 34.83 7.62 12.81
N LEU A 346 33.58 7.61 13.26
CA LEU A 346 32.46 8.26 12.59
C LEU A 346 32.17 9.58 13.28
N LYS A 347 32.23 10.69 12.53
CA LYS A 347 31.79 12.01 12.99
C LYS A 347 30.36 12.27 12.55
N VAL A 348 29.49 12.51 13.54
CA VAL A 348 28.09 12.86 13.33
C VAL A 348 27.99 14.33 12.92
N GLY A 349 27.08 14.64 12.00
CA GLY A 349 26.93 15.97 11.39
C GLY A 349 27.83 16.20 10.18
N GLY A 350 28.69 15.22 9.85
CA GLY A 350 29.66 15.35 8.78
C GLY A 350 30.87 16.19 9.18
N PRO A 351 31.71 16.58 8.22
CA PRO A 351 32.99 17.23 8.54
C PRO A 351 32.85 18.72 8.86
N TYR A 352 31.76 19.36 8.38
CA TYR A 352 31.55 20.80 8.43
C TYR A 352 30.69 21.29 9.60
N VAL A 353 30.07 20.38 10.35
CA VAL A 353 29.25 20.69 11.52
C VAL A 353 29.92 20.09 12.75
N ASP A 354 29.90 20.81 13.86
CA ASP A 354 30.36 20.26 15.13
C ASP A 354 29.45 19.14 15.58
N GLY A 355 30.05 18.03 16.01
CA GLY A 355 29.30 16.86 16.42
C GLY A 355 30.21 15.80 17.05
N PRO A 356 29.62 14.81 17.74
CA PRO A 356 30.40 13.79 18.42
C PRO A 356 31.15 12.90 17.42
N GLU A 357 32.37 12.54 17.82
CA GLU A 357 33.18 11.53 17.17
C GLU A 357 32.99 10.20 17.91
N LEU A 358 32.61 9.16 17.17
CA LEU A 358 32.25 7.86 17.72
C LEU A 358 33.19 6.79 17.15
N GLU A 359 33.82 6.01 18.03
CA GLU A 359 34.62 4.86 17.63
C GLU A 359 33.69 3.71 17.20
N ILE A 360 33.91 3.15 16.02
CA ILE A 360 33.16 2.01 15.50
C ILE A 360 33.66 0.74 16.18
N VAL A 361 32.85 0.18 17.09
CA VAL A 361 33.22 -1.02 17.87
C VAL A 361 32.64 -2.32 17.32
N GLY A 362 31.69 -2.22 16.39
CA GLY A 362 31.09 -3.39 15.76
C GLY A 362 30.27 -3.09 14.52
N VAL A 363 30.03 -4.16 13.77
CA VAL A 363 29.18 -4.18 12.58
C VAL A 363 28.11 -5.23 12.76
N VAL A 364 26.84 -4.86 12.52
CA VAL A 364 25.68 -5.76 12.60
C VAL A 364 25.04 -5.98 11.23
N ALA A 365 24.25 -7.05 11.10
CA ALA A 365 23.52 -7.34 9.88
C ALA A 365 22.52 -6.23 9.56
N ASN A 366 22.26 -6.03 8.26
CA ASN A 366 21.28 -5.05 7.81
C ASN A 366 19.86 -5.45 8.21
N THR A 367 19.10 -4.49 8.71
CA THR A 367 17.67 -4.63 9.04
C THR A 367 16.82 -3.75 8.12
N SER A 368 15.59 -4.18 7.84
CA SER A 368 14.59 -3.40 7.11
C SER A 368 13.98 -2.35 8.02
N GLN A 369 14.44 -1.10 7.95
CA GLN A 369 14.03 -0.04 8.88
C GLN A 369 12.64 0.53 8.56
N GLU A 370 12.41 0.95 7.32
CA GLU A 370 11.16 1.60 6.90
C GLU A 370 10.09 0.58 6.51
N SER A 371 10.44 -0.35 5.61
CA SER A 371 9.55 -1.40 5.15
C SER A 371 10.34 -2.64 4.74
N LEU A 372 9.66 -3.79 4.65
CA LEU A 372 10.25 -5.05 4.19
C LEU A 372 10.84 -4.96 2.77
N ASP A 373 10.33 -4.04 1.96
CA ASP A 373 10.73 -3.84 0.57
C ASP A 373 11.74 -2.70 0.37
N ALA A 374 12.01 -1.89 1.40
CA ALA A 374 12.93 -0.77 1.32
C ALA A 374 14.38 -1.24 1.09
N THR A 375 15.10 -0.50 0.25
CA THR A 375 16.55 -0.69 0.10
C THR A 375 17.24 -0.51 1.45
N LYS A 376 18.14 -1.45 1.78
CA LYS A 376 18.94 -1.39 3.00
C LYS A 376 19.78 -0.11 2.97
N ALA A 377 19.42 0.84 3.82
CA ALA A 377 20.12 2.11 3.94
C ALA A 377 21.28 2.01 4.95
N PRO A 378 22.36 2.80 4.77
CA PRO A 378 23.41 2.93 5.77
C PRO A 378 22.83 3.35 7.12
N MET A 379 23.24 2.68 8.20
CA MET A 379 22.75 2.99 9.54
C MET A 379 23.87 2.89 10.57
N PHE A 380 23.81 3.76 11.57
CA PHE A 380 24.63 3.67 12.78
C PHE A 380 23.76 3.76 14.04
N TYR A 381 24.28 3.21 15.14
CA TYR A 381 23.61 3.15 16.42
C TYR A 381 24.40 3.95 17.46
N TYR A 382 23.71 4.75 18.26
CA TYR A 382 24.24 5.35 19.47
C TYR A 382 24.03 4.41 20.65
N ALA A 383 25.04 4.33 21.53
CA ALA A 383 24.88 3.68 22.82
C ALA A 383 23.93 4.48 23.72
N PHE A 384 22.76 3.92 24.04
CA PHE A 384 21.77 4.54 24.92
C PHE A 384 22.35 4.91 26.30
N SER A 385 23.29 4.12 26.80
CA SER A 385 24.02 4.36 28.05
C SER A 385 24.86 5.66 28.02
N GLN A 386 25.37 6.07 26.86
CA GLN A 386 26.14 7.30 26.67
C GLN A 386 25.22 8.48 26.35
N ASN A 387 24.25 8.27 25.45
CA ASN A 387 23.33 9.29 24.99
C ASN A 387 21.87 8.79 25.08
N PRO A 388 21.22 8.91 26.24
CA PRO A 388 19.87 8.39 26.44
C PRO A 388 18.84 9.27 25.76
N ASN A 389 17.84 8.62 25.14
CA ASN A 389 16.73 9.30 24.49
C ASN A 389 15.45 9.11 25.33
N PRO A 390 14.66 10.17 25.60
CA PRO A 390 13.38 10.05 26.32
C PRO A 390 12.29 9.35 25.51
N PHE A 391 12.50 9.19 24.20
CA PHE A 391 11.63 8.46 23.30
C PHE A 391 12.27 7.11 22.98
N MET A 392 11.70 6.01 23.45
CA MET A 392 12.22 4.66 23.16
C MET A 392 11.09 3.65 23.00
N VAL A 393 11.34 2.66 22.16
CA VAL A 393 10.62 1.39 22.10
C VAL A 393 11.34 0.38 22.98
N VAL A 394 10.63 -0.13 23.97
CA VAL A 394 11.06 -1.25 24.81
C VAL A 394 10.64 -2.54 24.12
N MET A 395 11.58 -3.42 23.84
CA MET A 395 11.34 -4.73 23.25
C MET A 395 11.55 -5.81 24.30
N ALA A 396 10.52 -6.60 24.57
CA ALA A 396 10.58 -7.72 25.51
C ALA A 396 10.36 -9.03 24.76
N ARG A 397 11.33 -9.95 24.86
CA ARG A 397 11.23 -11.29 24.29
C ARG A 397 10.54 -12.23 25.27
N THR A 398 9.58 -13.02 24.81
CA THR A 398 8.76 -13.91 25.64
C THR A 398 8.95 -15.38 25.25
N GLN A 399 8.68 -16.31 26.16
CA GLN A 399 8.72 -17.76 25.88
C GLN A 399 7.43 -18.29 25.19
N GLY A 400 6.39 -17.45 25.09
CA GLY A 400 5.10 -17.77 24.50
C GLY A 400 4.48 -16.58 23.77
N ASP A 401 3.15 -16.58 23.61
CA ASP A 401 2.39 -15.52 22.93
C ASP A 401 2.55 -14.15 23.64
N PRO A 402 3.24 -13.16 23.02
CA PRO A 402 3.52 -11.86 23.63
C PRO A 402 2.26 -11.10 24.09
N ALA A 403 1.10 -11.37 23.47
CA ALA A 403 -0.15 -10.70 23.80
C ALA A 403 -0.55 -10.92 25.27
N GLN A 404 -0.16 -12.06 25.87
CA GLN A 404 -0.48 -12.39 27.27
C GLN A 404 0.22 -11.46 28.27
N TRP A 405 1.36 -10.88 27.90
CA TRP A 405 2.14 -9.97 28.75
C TRP A 405 1.76 -8.50 28.59
N MET A 406 0.88 -8.14 27.66
CA MET A 406 0.49 -6.73 27.42
C MET A 406 -0.06 -6.06 28.70
N ASN A 407 -0.94 -6.75 29.44
CA ASN A 407 -1.50 -6.20 30.68
C ASN A 407 -0.45 -6.09 31.79
N ALA A 408 0.49 -7.04 31.89
CA ALA A 408 1.59 -6.98 32.83
C ALA A 408 2.53 -5.81 32.50
N ALA A 409 2.89 -5.64 31.22
CA ALA A 409 3.69 -4.54 30.73
C ALA A 409 3.05 -3.17 31.03
N ARG A 410 1.74 -2.99 30.77
CA ARG A 410 1.00 -1.77 31.14
C ARG A 410 1.08 -1.48 32.63
N ARG A 411 0.89 -2.50 33.47
CA ARG A 411 0.98 -2.34 34.93
C ARG A 411 2.38 -1.91 35.35
N ARG A 412 3.45 -2.51 34.82
CA ARG A 412 4.83 -2.13 35.16
C ARG A 412 5.14 -0.70 34.78
N VAL A 413 4.79 -0.26 33.57
CA VAL A 413 4.95 1.14 33.16
C VAL A 413 4.23 2.07 34.14
N SER A 414 2.97 1.75 34.48
CA SER A 414 2.13 2.55 35.39
C SER A 414 2.58 2.53 36.85
N GLU A 415 3.21 1.46 37.34
CA GLU A 415 3.74 1.34 38.69
C GLU A 415 4.96 2.26 38.89
N LEU A 416 5.79 2.39 37.86
CA LEU A 416 6.94 3.30 37.87
C LEU A 416 6.50 4.76 37.76
N ASP A 417 5.64 5.10 36.79
CA ASP A 417 5.07 6.43 36.66
C ASP A 417 3.76 6.39 35.87
N ARG A 418 2.65 6.77 36.52
CA ARG A 418 1.30 6.79 35.94
C ARG A 418 1.12 7.85 34.85
N ASN A 419 2.01 8.84 34.79
CA ASN A 419 1.90 9.96 33.85
C ASN A 419 2.58 9.69 32.50
N ILE A 420 3.20 8.51 32.32
CA ILE A 420 3.87 8.17 31.07
C ILE A 420 2.83 7.63 30.08
N PRO A 421 2.66 8.27 28.92
CA PRO A 421 1.81 7.75 27.86
C PRO A 421 2.47 6.53 27.22
N ILE A 422 1.70 5.46 27.10
CA ILE A 422 2.03 4.34 26.22
C ILE A 422 1.49 4.71 24.84
N LEU A 423 2.39 5.07 23.93
CA LEU A 423 2.02 5.50 22.58
C LEU A 423 1.57 4.32 21.72
N SER A 424 2.27 3.19 21.87
CA SER A 424 1.93 1.93 21.23
C SER A 424 2.29 0.76 22.13
N LEU A 425 1.45 -0.28 22.11
CA LEU A 425 1.70 -1.55 22.78
C LEU A 425 1.11 -2.66 21.93
N GLN A 426 1.97 -3.39 21.24
CA GLN A 426 1.59 -4.45 20.33
C GLN A 426 2.73 -5.46 20.13
N THR A 427 2.41 -6.59 19.50
CA THR A 427 3.44 -7.58 19.12
C THR A 427 4.26 -7.06 17.95
N ALA A 428 5.51 -7.51 17.82
CA ALA A 428 6.34 -7.13 16.67
C ALA A 428 5.78 -7.70 15.34
N GLU A 429 5.05 -8.82 15.39
CA GLU A 429 4.36 -9.40 14.24
C GLU A 429 3.20 -8.51 13.76
N ASP A 430 2.39 -7.98 14.68
CA ASP A 430 1.32 -7.03 14.35
C ASP A 430 1.88 -5.72 13.78
N TRP A 431 2.94 -5.20 14.43
CA TRP A 431 3.66 -4.02 13.96
C TRP A 431 4.18 -4.21 12.53
N LEU A 432 4.89 -5.30 12.27
CA LEU A 432 5.47 -5.58 10.96
C LEU A 432 4.38 -5.86 9.93
N GLY A 433 3.31 -6.55 10.32
CA GLY A 433 2.14 -6.81 9.48
C GLY A 433 1.47 -5.53 8.99
N ALA A 434 1.38 -4.51 9.84
CA ALA A 434 0.80 -3.21 9.50
C ALA A 434 1.55 -2.51 8.35
N THR A 435 2.86 -2.73 8.19
CA THR A 435 3.64 -2.18 7.07
C THR A 435 3.20 -2.72 5.70
N LEU A 436 2.54 -3.89 5.67
CA LEU A 436 2.08 -4.54 4.44
C LEU A 436 0.60 -4.28 4.13
N ASP A 437 -0.13 -3.57 5.00
CA ASP A 437 -1.58 -3.39 4.90
C ASP A 437 -2.01 -2.68 3.62
N GLY A 438 -1.29 -1.62 3.21
CA GLY A 438 -1.56 -0.91 1.97
C GLY A 438 -1.47 -1.83 0.74
N ARG A 439 -0.45 -2.71 0.71
CA ARG A 439 -0.24 -3.69 -0.36
C ARG A 439 -1.25 -4.83 -0.31
N ARG A 440 -1.62 -5.31 0.89
CA ARG A 440 -2.71 -6.29 1.08
C ARG A 440 -4.01 -5.74 0.52
N PHE A 441 -4.33 -4.48 0.81
CA PHE A 441 -5.55 -3.83 0.35
C PHE A 441 -5.61 -3.70 -1.18
N SER A 442 -4.56 -3.21 -1.85
CA SER A 442 -4.56 -3.15 -3.33
C SER A 442 -4.52 -4.53 -3.97
N THR A 443 -3.83 -5.51 -3.37
CA THR A 443 -3.84 -6.91 -3.85
C THR A 443 -5.24 -7.50 -3.78
N LEU A 444 -5.98 -7.26 -2.69
CA LEU A 444 -7.36 -7.69 -2.51
C LEU A 444 -8.27 -7.04 -3.56
N LEU A 445 -8.19 -5.72 -3.73
CA LEU A 445 -9.01 -5.01 -4.73
C LEU A 445 -8.72 -5.46 -6.15
N LEU A 446 -7.44 -5.56 -6.55
CA LEU A 446 -7.08 -6.01 -7.89
C LEU A 446 -7.45 -7.50 -8.09
N GLY A 447 -7.33 -8.32 -7.05
CA GLY A 447 -7.83 -9.70 -7.05
C GLY A 447 -9.33 -9.77 -7.33
N LEU A 448 -10.13 -8.94 -6.64
CA LEU A 448 -11.58 -8.84 -6.88
C LEU A 448 -11.89 -8.36 -8.31
N PHE A 449 -11.20 -7.33 -8.82
CA PHE A 449 -11.40 -6.86 -10.18
C PHE A 449 -11.01 -7.89 -11.24
N GLY A 450 -9.91 -8.62 -11.03
CA GLY A 450 -9.50 -9.73 -11.89
C GLY A 450 -10.54 -10.85 -11.91
N ALA A 451 -11.04 -11.25 -10.73
CA ALA A 451 -12.10 -12.26 -10.63
C ALA A 451 -13.39 -11.81 -11.33
N LEU A 452 -13.80 -10.56 -11.11
CA LEU A 452 -14.99 -9.98 -11.74
C LEU A 452 -14.84 -9.88 -13.27
N ALA A 453 -13.66 -9.50 -13.77
CA ALA A 453 -13.35 -9.51 -15.20
C ALA A 453 -13.48 -10.90 -15.83
N ILE A 454 -12.99 -11.95 -15.14
CA ILE A 454 -13.13 -13.35 -15.59
C ILE A 454 -14.60 -13.77 -15.67
N VAL A 455 -15.41 -13.42 -14.66
CA VAL A 455 -16.84 -13.73 -14.64
C VAL A 455 -17.56 -13.01 -15.78
N LEU A 456 -17.34 -11.70 -15.94
CA LEU A 456 -17.92 -10.91 -17.02
C LEU A 456 -17.54 -11.47 -18.40
N ALA A 457 -16.25 -11.77 -18.62
CA ALA A 457 -15.78 -12.36 -19.87
C ALA A 457 -16.42 -13.72 -20.17
N SER A 458 -16.58 -14.55 -19.15
CA SER A 458 -17.23 -15.85 -19.30
C SER A 458 -18.69 -15.70 -19.74
N VAL A 459 -19.42 -14.74 -19.14
CA VAL A 459 -20.82 -14.42 -19.52
C VAL A 459 -20.90 -13.86 -20.94
N GLY A 460 -19.98 -12.96 -21.30
CA GLY A 460 -19.86 -12.38 -22.63
C GLY A 460 -19.65 -13.40 -23.74
N ILE A 461 -18.63 -14.22 -23.56
CA ILE A 461 -18.26 -15.29 -24.49
C ILE A 461 -19.41 -16.29 -24.61
N TYR A 462 -20.05 -16.68 -23.50
CA TYR A 462 -21.22 -17.56 -23.54
C TYR A 462 -22.37 -16.94 -24.33
N GLY A 463 -22.70 -15.67 -24.10
CA GLY A 463 -23.75 -14.95 -24.83
C GLY A 463 -23.49 -14.89 -26.33
N VAL A 464 -22.22 -14.71 -26.73
CA VAL A 464 -21.81 -14.76 -28.14
C VAL A 464 -21.91 -16.18 -28.69
N LEU A 465 -21.34 -17.18 -28.02
CA LEU A 465 -21.32 -18.59 -28.48
C LEU A 465 -22.73 -19.17 -28.64
N ASN A 466 -23.62 -18.93 -27.69
CA ASN A 466 -25.00 -19.42 -27.75
C ASN A 466 -25.74 -18.88 -28.99
N TYR A 467 -25.45 -17.64 -29.37
CA TYR A 467 -25.96 -17.08 -30.61
C TYR A 467 -25.41 -17.80 -31.85
N TRP A 468 -24.11 -18.10 -31.90
CA TRP A 468 -23.52 -18.83 -33.04
C TRP A 468 -24.13 -20.22 -33.23
N VAL A 469 -24.37 -20.93 -32.13
CA VAL A 469 -25.03 -22.24 -32.16
C VAL A 469 -26.46 -22.10 -32.66
N SER A 470 -27.22 -21.14 -32.12
CA SER A 470 -28.61 -20.87 -32.52
C SER A 470 -28.74 -20.42 -33.98
N ALA A 471 -27.74 -19.69 -34.51
CA ALA A 471 -27.68 -19.22 -35.89
C ALA A 471 -27.24 -20.31 -36.89
N ARG A 472 -26.61 -21.39 -36.41
CA ARG A 472 -26.23 -22.56 -37.25
C ARG A 472 -27.26 -23.68 -37.25
N GLN A 473 -28.09 -23.78 -36.21
CA GLN A 473 -29.15 -24.79 -36.12
C GLN A 473 -30.43 -24.43 -36.90
N ARG A 474 -30.56 -23.17 -37.33
CA ARG A 474 -31.61 -22.67 -38.24
C ARG A 474 -31.03 -22.50 -39.62
#